data_AF-A0A1I7TG57-F1
#
_entry.id   AF-A0A1I7TG57-F1
#
_cell.length_a   1.000
_cell.length_b   1.000
_cell.length_c   1.000
_cell.angle_alpha   90.00
_cell.angle_beta   90.00
_cell.angle_gamma   90.00
#
_symmetry.space_group_name_H-M   'P 1'
#
loop_
_entity.id
_entity.type
_entity.pdbx_description
1 polymer ?
#
loop_
_entity_poly.entity_id
_entity_poly.type
_entity_poly.pdbx_seq_one_letter_code
_entity_poly.pdbx_strand_id
1 'polypeptide(L)'
;MFPTEQLEFSSSITAEEKPVLHEVFQKHSCFSQCGEMIEEVSKKHPELGKRLANVLEGNKRRLDGLSPSAIEYAKKLIHMVTTTLCSLTTGKAVNDAEAKRLHEEFKTLSPEDQAALKKNNPDIKF
;
A
#
# COMPACT_ATOMS: atom_id res chain seq x y z
N MET A 1 -3.28 2.24 -10.04
CA MET A 1 -3.77 1.86 -8.71
C MET A 1 -2.76 2.03 -7.58
N PHE A 2 -1.44 2.11 -7.83
CA PHE A 2 -0.48 2.36 -6.75
C PHE A 2 -0.43 3.86 -6.42
N PRO A 3 -0.55 4.26 -5.14
CA PRO A 3 -0.24 5.62 -4.73
C PRO A 3 1.26 5.91 -4.90
N THR A 4 1.58 7.18 -5.11
CA THR A 4 2.92 7.67 -5.44
C THR A 4 3.95 7.27 -4.38
N GLU A 5 3.61 7.38 -3.09
CA GLU A 5 4.51 7.07 -1.99
C GLU A 5 4.97 5.60 -1.98
N GLN A 6 4.14 4.65 -2.44
CA GLN A 6 4.56 3.25 -2.59
C GLN A 6 5.50 3.05 -3.78
N LEU A 7 5.27 3.76 -4.89
CA LEU A 7 6.15 3.71 -6.05
C LEU A 7 7.52 4.30 -5.72
N GLU A 8 7.55 5.48 -5.08
CA GLU A 8 8.77 6.14 -4.64
C GLU A 8 9.54 5.28 -3.63
N PHE A 9 8.84 4.70 -2.63
CA PHE A 9 9.46 3.78 -1.70
C PHE A 9 10.10 2.60 -2.43
N SER A 10 9.36 1.94 -3.31
CA SER A 10 9.84 0.79 -4.08
C SER A 10 11.05 1.12 -4.95
N SER A 11 11.03 2.27 -5.62
CA SER A 11 12.15 2.75 -6.46
C SER A 11 13.37 3.18 -5.65
N SER A 12 13.18 3.57 -4.39
CA SER A 12 14.27 4.00 -3.50
C SER A 12 14.97 2.85 -2.77
N ILE A 13 14.52 1.60 -2.93
CA ILE A 13 15.12 0.44 -2.27
C ILE A 13 16.47 0.10 -2.92
N THR A 14 17.53 0.09 -2.12
CA THR A 14 18.86 -0.31 -2.58
C THR A 14 19.03 -1.83 -2.60
N ALA A 15 20.09 -2.30 -3.25
CA ALA A 15 20.44 -3.73 -3.26
C ALA A 15 20.73 -4.28 -1.84
N GLU A 16 21.22 -3.44 -0.92
CA GLU A 16 21.51 -3.80 0.47
C GLU A 16 20.26 -3.84 1.35
N GLU A 17 19.26 -3.02 1.01
CA GLU A 17 17.99 -2.93 1.74
C GLU A 17 17.00 -4.03 1.36
N LYS A 18 17.05 -4.49 0.10
CA LYS A 18 16.15 -5.52 -0.40
C LYS A 18 16.17 -6.82 0.43
N PRO A 19 17.32 -7.37 0.86
CA PRO A 19 17.37 -8.53 1.75
C PRO A 19 16.69 -8.31 3.11
N VAL A 20 16.78 -7.09 3.67
CA VAL A 20 16.12 -6.75 4.94
C VAL A 20 14.61 -6.84 4.79
N LEU A 21 14.05 -6.23 3.74
CA LEU A 21 12.62 -6.30 3.45
C LEU A 21 12.18 -7.73 3.14
N HIS A 22 13.00 -8.49 2.40
CA HIS A 22 12.72 -9.89 2.09
C HIS A 22 12.59 -10.73 3.36
N GLU A 23 13.54 -10.60 4.30
CA GLU A 23 13.51 -11.36 5.57
C GLU A 23 12.25 -11.02 6.40
N VAL A 24 11.90 -9.73 6.52
CA VAL A 24 10.74 -9.30 7.31
C VAL A 24 9.44 -9.68 6.61
N PHE A 25 9.29 -9.42 5.31
CA PHE A 25 8.06 -9.72 4.57
C PHE A 25 7.82 -11.22 4.35
N GLN A 26 8.83 -12.08 4.54
CA GLN A 26 8.60 -13.51 4.63
C GLN A 26 7.89 -13.94 5.93
N LYS A 27 8.09 -13.20 7.03
CA LYS A 27 7.49 -13.49 8.35
C LYS A 27 6.07 -12.95 8.48
N HIS A 28 5.79 -11.83 7.83
CA HIS A 28 4.49 -11.17 7.88
C HIS A 28 3.81 -11.24 6.52
N SER A 29 2.70 -11.96 6.44
CA SER A 29 2.02 -12.27 5.18
C SER A 29 0.90 -11.30 4.81
N CYS A 30 0.58 -10.30 5.64
CA CYS A 30 -0.56 -9.42 5.37
C CYS A 30 -0.53 -8.01 6.00
N PHE A 31 -1.43 -7.16 5.50
CA PHE A 31 -1.60 -5.74 5.84
C PHE A 31 -1.89 -5.44 7.33
N SER A 32 -2.52 -6.36 8.07
CA SER A 32 -2.79 -6.13 9.51
C SER A 32 -1.50 -6.00 10.34
N GLN A 33 -0.36 -6.39 9.77
CA GLN A 33 0.94 -6.37 10.42
C GLN A 33 1.84 -5.24 9.90
N CYS A 34 1.34 -4.25 9.17
CA CYS A 34 2.18 -3.15 8.67
C CYS A 34 2.93 -2.40 9.80
N GLY A 35 2.32 -2.26 10.99
CA GLY A 35 2.98 -1.69 12.16
C GLY A 35 4.15 -2.57 12.66
N GLU A 36 3.93 -3.88 12.76
CA GLU A 36 4.95 -4.86 13.16
C GLU A 36 6.09 -4.92 12.14
N MET A 37 5.77 -4.89 10.84
CA MET A 37 6.77 -4.82 9.76
C MET A 37 7.64 -3.56 9.89
N ILE A 38 7.06 -2.40 10.16
CA ILE A 38 7.82 -1.16 10.36
C ILE A 38 8.77 -1.29 11.55
N GLU A 39 8.32 -1.88 12.66
CA GLU A 39 9.14 -2.08 13.84
C GLU A 39 10.32 -3.03 13.55
N GLU A 40 10.07 -4.18 12.91
CA GLU A 40 11.12 -5.14 12.55
C GLU A 40 12.13 -4.58 11.55
N VAL A 41 11.65 -3.87 10.52
CA VAL A 41 12.52 -3.19 9.56
C VAL A 41 13.35 -2.11 10.26
N SER A 42 12.75 -1.32 11.16
CA SER A 42 13.46 -0.26 11.89
C SER A 42 14.57 -0.80 12.79
N LYS A 43 14.39 -1.98 13.40
CA LYS A 43 15.42 -2.65 14.20
C LYS A 43 16.63 -3.07 13.38
N LYS A 44 16.42 -3.47 12.11
CA LYS A 44 17.48 -3.94 11.21
C LYS A 44 18.10 -2.81 10.40
N HIS A 45 17.30 -1.84 9.97
CA HIS A 45 17.70 -0.75 9.10
C HIS A 45 16.85 0.52 9.38
N PRO A 46 17.26 1.37 10.33
CA PRO A 46 16.43 2.48 10.84
C PRO A 46 15.90 3.44 9.76
N GLU A 47 16.74 3.87 8.81
CA GLU A 47 16.33 4.79 7.74
C GLU A 47 15.36 4.15 6.74
N LEU A 48 15.41 2.82 6.58
CA LEU A 48 14.46 2.09 5.74
C LEU A 48 13.11 1.96 6.46
N GLY A 49 13.14 1.67 7.75
CA GLY A 49 11.94 1.64 8.59
C GLY A 49 11.24 3.00 8.65
N LYS A 50 12.01 4.10 8.75
CA LYS A 50 11.49 5.47 8.67
C LYS A 50 10.81 5.76 7.33
N ARG A 51 11.42 5.36 6.20
CA ARG A 51 10.78 5.51 4.88
C ARG A 51 9.49 4.68 4.76
N LEU A 52 9.48 3.45 5.27
CA LEU A 52 8.27 2.61 5.29
C LEU A 52 7.17 3.23 6.17
N ALA A 53 7.52 3.83 7.31
CA ALA A 53 6.57 4.55 8.16
C ALA A 53 5.95 5.77 7.44
N ASN A 54 6.77 6.51 6.68
CA ASN A 54 6.27 7.65 5.89
C ASN A 54 5.25 7.22 4.83
N VAL A 55 5.41 6.05 4.21
CA VAL A 55 4.42 5.47 3.29
C VAL A 55 3.09 5.23 4.02
N LEU A 56 3.13 4.65 5.22
CA LEU A 56 1.92 4.41 6.00
C LEU A 56 1.21 5.71 6.40
N GLU A 57 1.97 6.73 6.82
CA GLU A 57 1.42 8.06 7.15
C GLU A 57 0.82 8.76 5.91
N GLY A 58 1.42 8.60 4.73
CA GLY A 58 0.84 9.05 3.45
C GLY A 58 -0.51 8.42 3.18
N ASN A 59 -0.60 7.09 3.32
CA ASN A 59 -1.84 6.36 3.14
C ASN A 59 -2.94 6.76 4.12
N LYS A 60 -2.60 7.08 5.38
CA LYS A 60 -3.59 7.55 6.36
C LYS A 60 -4.24 8.86 5.93
N ARG A 61 -3.45 9.84 5.47
CA ARG A 61 -3.96 11.14 4.99
C ARG A 61 -4.94 11.00 3.82
N ARG A 62 -4.78 9.97 2.98
CA ARG A 62 -5.70 9.69 1.86
C ARG A 62 -7.10 9.31 2.32
N LEU A 63 -7.29 8.92 3.58
CA LEU A 63 -8.57 8.52 4.16
C LEU A 63 -9.34 9.70 4.78
N ASP A 64 -8.70 10.85 4.95
CA ASP A 64 -9.30 11.98 5.67
C ASP A 64 -10.53 12.54 4.95
N GLY A 65 -11.64 12.66 5.68
CA GLY A 65 -12.90 13.20 5.16
C GLY A 65 -13.66 12.30 4.19
N LEU A 66 -13.21 11.05 3.99
CA LEU A 66 -13.95 10.06 3.20
C LEU A 66 -15.17 9.53 3.97
N SER A 67 -16.20 9.13 3.24
CA SER A 67 -17.34 8.40 3.80
C SER A 67 -16.92 7.01 4.30
N PRO A 68 -17.71 6.35 5.18
CA PRO A 68 -17.43 4.98 5.59
C PRO A 68 -17.27 3.99 4.42
N SER A 69 -18.08 4.14 3.35
CA SER A 69 -18.00 3.28 2.17
C SER A 69 -16.73 3.53 1.37
N ALA A 70 -16.35 4.79 1.16
CA ALA A 70 -15.10 5.16 0.51
C ALA A 70 -13.86 4.71 1.32
N ILE A 71 -13.92 4.77 2.65
CA ILE A 71 -12.87 4.25 3.53
C ILE A 71 -12.72 2.73 3.39
N GLU A 72 -13.83 1.99 3.32
CA GLU A 72 -13.80 0.54 3.13
C GLU A 72 -13.12 0.18 1.79
N TYR A 73 -13.52 0.85 0.71
CA TYR A 73 -12.88 0.68 -0.60
C TYR A 73 -11.38 1.01 -0.56
N ALA A 74 -11.01 2.16 0.02
CA ALA A 74 -9.62 2.58 0.12
C ALA A 74 -8.75 1.59 0.90
N LYS A 75 -9.28 0.98 1.98
CA LYS A 75 -8.59 -0.08 2.72
C LYS A 75 -8.30 -1.31 1.86
N LYS A 76 -9.25 -1.74 1.01
CA LYS A 76 -9.03 -2.85 0.08
C LYS A 76 -7.94 -2.51 -0.95
N LEU A 77 -7.93 -1.28 -1.46
CA LEU A 77 -6.88 -0.80 -2.37
C LEU A 77 -5.50 -0.81 -1.71
N ILE A 78 -5.36 -0.28 -0.49
CA ILE A 78 -4.10 -0.28 0.25
C ILE A 78 -3.65 -1.72 0.55
N HIS A 79 -4.58 -2.62 0.88
CA HIS A 79 -4.29 -4.04 1.08
C HIS A 79 -3.69 -4.68 -0.17
N MET A 80 -4.34 -4.52 -1.33
CA MET A 80 -3.86 -5.05 -2.61
C MET A 80 -2.46 -4.52 -2.97
N VAL A 81 -2.24 -3.21 -2.78
CA VAL A 81 -0.94 -2.57 -3.02
C VAL A 81 0.15 -3.15 -2.11
N THR A 82 -0.16 -3.32 -0.83
CA THR A 82 0.78 -3.89 0.17
C THR A 82 1.12 -5.33 -0.18
N THR A 83 0.13 -6.16 -0.45
CA THR A 83 0.30 -7.57 -0.85
C THR A 83 1.14 -7.69 -2.12
N THR A 84 0.93 -6.82 -3.11
CA THR A 84 1.72 -6.79 -4.33
C THR A 84 3.18 -6.43 -4.05
N LEU A 85 3.42 -5.39 -3.23
CA LEU A 85 4.78 -4.98 -2.87
C LEU A 85 5.53 -6.09 -2.11
N CYS A 86 4.88 -6.73 -1.14
CA CYS A 86 5.46 -7.87 -0.42
C CYS A 86 5.78 -9.04 -1.37
N SER A 87 4.89 -9.33 -2.32
CA SER A 87 5.08 -10.40 -3.31
C SER A 87 6.27 -10.10 -4.23
N LEU A 88 6.36 -8.88 -4.77
CA LEU A 88 7.49 -8.44 -5.59
C LEU A 88 8.81 -8.50 -4.84
N THR A 89 8.82 -8.07 -3.56
CA THR A 89 10.00 -8.10 -2.71
C THR A 89 10.48 -9.52 -2.43
N THR A 90 9.54 -10.45 -2.22
CA THR A 90 9.80 -11.86 -1.90
C THR A 90 9.91 -12.78 -3.12
N GLY A 91 9.85 -12.23 -4.34
CA GLY A 91 9.92 -13.00 -5.58
C GLY A 91 8.70 -13.91 -5.81
N LYS A 92 7.57 -13.65 -5.15
CA LYS A 92 6.31 -14.37 -5.37
C LYS A 92 5.59 -13.84 -6.61
N ALA A 93 4.83 -14.71 -7.27
CA ALA A 93 4.01 -14.33 -8.41
C ALA A 93 2.96 -13.28 -8.00
N VAL A 94 2.78 -12.27 -8.85
CA VAL A 94 1.73 -11.26 -8.71
C VAL A 94 0.60 -11.61 -9.67
N ASN A 95 -0.65 -11.54 -9.19
CA ASN A 95 -1.83 -11.65 -10.03
C ASN A 95 -2.55 -10.29 -10.11
N ASP A 96 -3.22 -10.02 -11.22
CA ASP A 96 -3.96 -8.77 -11.43
C ASP A 96 -5.47 -8.90 -11.14
N ALA A 97 -5.93 -10.06 -10.66
CA ALA A 97 -7.34 -10.35 -10.46
C ALA A 97 -7.95 -9.43 -9.38
N GLU A 98 -7.22 -9.15 -8.31
CA GLU A 98 -7.67 -8.25 -7.26
C GLU A 98 -7.74 -6.79 -7.74
N ALA A 99 -6.75 -6.35 -8.52
CA ALA A 99 -6.78 -5.03 -9.14
C ALA A 99 -7.98 -4.88 -10.10
N LYS A 100 -8.27 -5.90 -10.93
CA LYS A 100 -9.46 -5.90 -11.80
C LYS A 100 -10.76 -5.82 -11.00
N ARG A 101 -10.87 -6.58 -9.89
CA ARG A 101 -12.04 -6.49 -8.99
C ARG A 101 -12.21 -5.10 -8.41
N LEU A 102 -11.14 -4.47 -7.94
CA LEU A 102 -11.18 -3.11 -7.39
C LEU A 102 -11.56 -2.06 -8.44
N HIS A 103 -11.18 -2.26 -9.70
CA HIS A 103 -11.60 -1.38 -10.80
C HIS A 103 -13.11 -1.43 -11.01
N GLU A 104 -13.69 -2.64 -11.02
CA GLU A 104 -15.14 -2.81 -11.17
C GLU A 104 -15.90 -2.33 -9.93
N GLU A 105 -15.40 -2.62 -8.72
CA GLU A 105 -16.01 -2.15 -7.46
C GLU A 105 -16.03 -0.62 -7.37
N PHE A 106 -14.99 0.07 -7.88
CA PHE A 106 -14.98 1.53 -7.92
C PHE A 106 -16.15 2.10 -8.72
N LYS A 107 -16.52 1.46 -9.85
CA LYS A 107 -17.61 1.91 -10.72
C LYS A 107 -18.98 1.78 -10.06
N THR A 108 -19.12 0.91 -9.06
CA THR A 108 -20.37 0.71 -8.34
C THR A 108 -20.54 1.65 -7.14
N LEU A 109 -19.49 2.40 -6.77
CA LEU A 109 -19.57 3.43 -5.72
C LEU A 109 -20.45 4.60 -6.17
N SER A 110 -20.97 5.34 -5.20
CA SER A 110 -21.73 6.57 -5.47
C SER A 110 -20.87 7.59 -6.22
N PRO A 111 -21.46 8.47 -7.05
CA PRO A 111 -20.69 9.54 -7.72
C PRO A 111 -19.94 10.45 -6.73
N GLU A 112 -20.51 10.67 -5.54
CA GLU A 112 -19.87 11.44 -4.47
C GLU A 112 -18.62 10.73 -3.92
N ASP A 113 -18.71 9.43 -3.63
CA ASP A 113 -17.57 8.64 -3.16
C ASP A 113 -16.48 8.53 -4.23
N GLN A 114 -16.85 8.33 -5.50
CA GLN A 114 -15.89 8.32 -6.61
C GLN A 114 -15.15 9.65 -6.71
N ALA A 115 -15.87 10.78 -6.57
CA ALA A 115 -15.27 12.11 -6.61
C ALA A 115 -14.36 12.36 -5.40
N ALA A 116 -14.79 11.96 -4.19
CA ALA A 116 -13.99 12.09 -2.96
C ALA A 116 -12.71 11.26 -3.04
N LEU A 117 -12.80 10.00 -3.49
CA LEU A 117 -11.64 9.13 -3.69
C LEU A 117 -10.65 9.70 -4.71
N LYS A 118 -11.14 10.20 -5.87
CA LYS A 118 -10.29 10.87 -6.88
C LYS A 118 -9.66 12.14 -6.35
N LYS A 119 -10.39 12.93 -5.56
CA LYS A 119 -9.88 14.18 -4.95
C LYS A 119 -8.76 13.90 -3.96
N ASN A 120 -8.93 12.88 -3.10
CA ASN A 120 -7.92 12.50 -2.12
C ASN A 120 -6.75 11.71 -2.73
N ASN A 121 -6.92 11.17 -3.94
CA ASN A 121 -5.94 10.34 -4.61
C ASN A 121 -5.79 10.73 -6.10
N PRO A 122 -5.34 11.97 -6.39
CA PRO A 122 -5.30 12.48 -7.77
C PRO A 122 -4.29 11.75 -8.66
N ASP A 123 -3.34 11.05 -8.05
CA ASP A 123 -2.31 10.23 -8.68
C ASP A 123 -2.77 8.80 -9.00
N ILE A 124 -3.91 8.37 -8.45
CA ILE A 124 -4.42 7.02 -8.65
C ILE A 124 -5.41 6.99 -9.81
N LYS A 125 -5.09 6.16 -10.82
CA LYS A 125 -6.06 5.73 -11.82
C LYS A 125 -6.91 4.57 -11.25
N PHE A 126 -8.14 4.92 -10.83
CA PHE A 126 -9.17 4.00 -10.33
C PHE A 126 -9.83 3.21 -11.46
#